data_AF-A0A6N3YYM8-F1
#
_entry.id   AF-A0A6N3YYM8-F1
#
_cell.length_a   1.000
_cell.length_b   1.000
_cell.length_c   1.000
_cell.angle_alpha   90.00
_cell.angle_beta   90.00
_cell.angle_gamma   90.00
#
_symmetry.space_group_name_H-M   'P 1'
#
loop_
_entity.id
_entity.type
_entity.pdbx_description
1 polymer ?
#
loop_
_entity_poly.entity_id
_entity_poly.type
_entity_poly.pdbx_seq_one_letter_code
_entity_poly.pdbx_strand_id
1 'polypeptide(L)'
;QLTANYATTSRAVPESYVAVELSYFKASYAYDSVSFNGTETGITAYSPSTESCSEHCTSTQYFTFPIDNKDIELSAKNGLTYDVHATNDTSKLSFTIPAGYFQAVLDEKTLQLEHTPSAVLQPVAEVKVEPKDSKPVEMSKYWFDEATVAEQEQFTEWAFANRKSISTQLKSDSKSVEMLSYWYEKASTEDRAQILTWLLNK
;
A
#
# COMPACT_ATOMS: atom_id res chain seq x y z
N GLN A 1 14.02 -3.24 3.08
CA GLN A 1 12.58 -3.29 2.77
C GLN A 1 11.93 -4.36 3.62
N LEU A 2 10.78 -4.09 4.24
CA LEU A 2 9.97 -5.10 4.94
C LEU A 2 8.94 -5.70 3.98
N THR A 3 8.76 -7.02 4.03
CA THR A 3 7.67 -7.75 3.39
C THR A 3 6.89 -8.46 4.49
N ALA A 4 5.69 -7.97 4.80
CA ALA A 4 4.83 -8.54 5.85
C ALA A 4 3.70 -9.38 5.23
N ASN A 5 3.68 -10.67 5.56
CA ASN A 5 2.73 -11.65 5.07
C ASN A 5 1.74 -12.03 6.19
N TYR A 6 0.47 -11.65 6.03
CA TYR A 6 -0.61 -11.94 6.98
C TYR A 6 -1.61 -12.95 6.41
N ALA A 7 -2.12 -13.84 7.27
CA ALA A 7 -3.16 -14.78 6.90
C ALA A 7 -4.51 -14.09 6.68
N THR A 8 -5.02 -14.12 5.45
CA THR A 8 -6.39 -13.69 5.11
C THR A 8 -7.37 -14.87 4.96
N THR A 9 -6.85 -16.11 4.88
CA THR A 9 -7.62 -17.35 4.78
C THR A 9 -6.87 -18.49 5.48
N SER A 10 -7.47 -19.69 5.58
CA SER A 10 -6.87 -20.89 6.20
C SER A 10 -5.73 -21.56 5.39
N ARG A 11 -5.13 -20.85 4.43
CA ARG A 11 -3.99 -21.34 3.64
C ARG A 11 -2.67 -21.06 4.35
N ALA A 12 -1.66 -21.89 4.10
CA ALA A 12 -0.30 -21.63 4.55
C ALA A 12 0.20 -20.30 3.96
N VAL A 13 0.74 -19.43 4.82
CA VAL A 13 1.22 -18.09 4.48
C VAL A 13 2.75 -18.13 4.38
N PRO A 14 3.37 -17.49 3.38
CA PRO A 14 4.83 -17.32 3.36
C PRO A 14 5.31 -16.56 4.59
N GLU A 15 6.53 -16.84 5.06
CA GLU A 15 7.10 -16.09 6.20
C GLU A 15 7.31 -14.61 5.85
N SER A 16 7.08 -13.74 6.83
CA SER A 16 7.42 -12.32 6.76
C SER A 16 8.94 -12.15 6.86
N TYR A 17 9.52 -11.20 6.11
CA TYR A 17 10.99 -11.01 6.07
C TYR A 17 11.39 -9.56 5.84
N VAL A 18 12.62 -9.21 6.25
CA VAL A 18 13.28 -7.95 5.92
C VAL A 18 14.37 -8.23 4.89
N ALA A 19 14.30 -7.59 3.73
CA ALA A 19 15.37 -7.55 2.73
C ALA A 19 16.32 -6.38 2.99
N VAL A 20 17.62 -6.65 2.94
CA VAL A 20 18.72 -5.72 3.25
C VAL A 20 19.73 -5.72 2.10
N GLU A 21 20.12 -4.52 1.69
CA GLU A 21 21.32 -4.25 0.89
C GLU A 21 22.37 -3.67 1.85
N LEU A 22 23.48 -4.38 2.05
CA LEU A 22 24.54 -4.02 2.98
C LEU A 22 25.86 -3.82 2.24
N SER A 23 26.32 -2.58 2.15
CA SER A 23 27.64 -2.23 1.60
C SER A 23 28.66 -2.02 2.72
N TYR A 24 29.82 -2.66 2.63
CA TYR A 24 30.90 -2.59 3.61
C TYR A 24 32.29 -2.69 2.95
N PHE A 25 33.35 -2.31 3.66
CA PHE A 25 34.73 -2.46 3.16
C PHE A 25 35.15 -3.93 3.18
N LYS A 26 35.70 -4.45 2.07
CA LYS A 26 36.08 -5.87 1.91
C LYS A 26 37.17 -6.37 2.88
N ALA A 27 37.82 -5.47 3.61
CA ALA A 27 38.67 -5.82 4.75
C ALA A 27 37.89 -6.42 5.93
N SER A 28 36.57 -6.24 5.98
CA SER A 28 35.68 -6.91 6.93
C SER A 28 35.27 -8.29 6.42
N TYR A 29 35.07 -9.22 7.36
CA TYR A 29 34.49 -10.53 7.10
C TYR A 29 33.07 -10.41 6.53
N ALA A 30 32.62 -11.45 5.82
CA ALA A 30 31.24 -11.51 5.35
C ALA A 30 30.26 -11.57 6.53
N TYR A 31 29.09 -10.98 6.36
CA TYR A 31 27.98 -11.09 7.31
C TYR A 31 27.14 -12.32 6.98
N ASP A 32 26.73 -13.07 8.00
CA ASP A 32 25.99 -14.33 7.87
C ASP A 32 24.83 -14.53 8.88
N SER A 33 24.76 -13.73 9.95
CA SER A 33 23.62 -13.74 10.89
C SER A 33 23.10 -12.34 11.24
N VAL A 34 21.86 -12.30 11.72
CA VAL A 34 21.19 -11.13 12.26
C VAL A 34 20.59 -11.47 13.62
N SER A 35 20.75 -10.60 14.62
CA SER A 35 20.07 -10.71 15.90
C SER A 35 19.15 -9.52 16.20
N PHE A 36 17.93 -9.80 16.64
CA PHE A 36 16.98 -8.82 17.16
C PHE A 36 16.12 -9.46 18.27
N ASN A 37 15.59 -8.64 19.19
CA ASN A 37 14.77 -9.10 20.33
C ASN A 37 15.40 -10.22 21.20
N GLY A 38 16.74 -10.35 21.18
CA GLY A 38 17.49 -11.39 21.91
C GLY A 38 17.58 -12.74 21.20
N THR A 39 17.05 -12.86 19.98
CA THR A 39 17.15 -14.05 19.13
C THR A 39 18.11 -13.79 17.98
N GLU A 40 18.92 -14.78 17.61
CA GLU A 40 19.78 -14.75 16.43
C GLU A 40 19.21 -15.68 15.34
N THR A 41 19.31 -15.25 14.08
CA THR A 41 18.86 -16.00 12.91
C THR A 41 19.85 -15.85 11.75
N GLY A 42 19.95 -16.88 10.91
CA GLY A 42 20.80 -16.85 9.72
C GLY A 42 20.18 -16.01 8.60
N ILE A 43 21.01 -15.41 7.76
CA ILE A 43 20.55 -14.66 6.59
C ILE A 43 20.41 -15.55 5.34
N THR A 44 19.51 -15.19 4.43
CA THR A 44 19.35 -15.86 3.13
C THR A 44 19.67 -14.89 1.99
N ALA A 45 20.65 -15.20 1.15
CA ALA A 45 20.99 -14.34 0.01
C ALA A 45 19.86 -14.34 -1.05
N TYR A 46 19.40 -13.16 -1.49
CA TYR A 46 18.40 -13.02 -2.55
C TYR A 46 18.97 -12.55 -3.90
N SER A 47 20.22 -12.07 -3.90
CA SER A 47 20.96 -11.68 -5.11
C SER A 47 22.45 -11.96 -4.90
N PRO A 48 23.23 -12.28 -5.96
CA PRO A 48 24.68 -12.38 -5.87
C PRO A 48 25.31 -11.11 -5.31
N SER A 49 26.31 -11.26 -4.44
CA SER A 49 27.08 -10.12 -3.91
C SER A 49 27.89 -9.45 -5.02
N THR A 50 28.01 -8.13 -4.94
CA THR A 50 28.79 -7.32 -5.88
C THR A 50 30.02 -6.72 -5.19
N GLU A 51 31.01 -6.33 -5.99
CA GLU A 51 32.24 -5.70 -5.52
C GLU A 51 32.60 -4.51 -6.41
N SER A 52 33.07 -3.43 -5.79
CA SER A 52 33.65 -2.28 -6.47
C SER A 52 35.00 -1.97 -5.83
N CYS A 53 36.05 -1.89 -6.64
CA CYS A 53 37.40 -1.57 -6.18
C CYS A 53 37.87 -0.25 -6.78
N SER A 54 38.21 0.68 -5.90
CA SER A 54 39.00 1.88 -6.18
C SER A 54 40.35 1.75 -5.46
N GLU A 55 40.80 2.76 -4.72
CA GLU A 55 41.90 2.61 -3.75
C GLU A 55 41.50 1.72 -2.56
N HIS A 56 40.20 1.64 -2.27
CA HIS A 56 39.60 0.68 -1.35
C HIS A 56 38.52 -0.14 -2.08
N CYS A 57 38.42 -1.43 -1.73
CA CYS A 57 37.36 -2.31 -2.22
C CYS A 57 36.18 -2.35 -1.26
N THR A 58 34.97 -2.16 -1.79
CA THR A 58 33.70 -2.34 -1.07
C THR A 58 32.95 -3.55 -1.64
N SER A 59 32.35 -4.33 -0.75
CA SER A 59 31.48 -5.44 -1.09
C SER A 59 30.04 -5.10 -0.69
N THR A 60 29.08 -5.48 -1.52
CA THR A 60 27.65 -5.32 -1.24
C THR A 60 26.98 -6.69 -1.18
N GLN A 61 26.38 -7.02 -0.03
CA GLN A 61 25.58 -8.21 0.18
C GLN A 61 24.08 -7.89 0.09
N TYR A 62 23.33 -8.83 -0.47
CA TYR A 62 21.88 -8.73 -0.69
C TYR A 62 21.20 -9.92 -0.02
N PHE A 63 20.62 -9.71 1.16
CA PHE A 63 20.08 -10.80 1.98
C PHE A 63 18.72 -10.48 2.61
N THR A 64 17.98 -11.53 2.96
CA THR A 64 16.78 -11.45 3.79
C THR A 64 17.04 -12.09 5.15
N PHE A 65 16.30 -11.65 6.16
CA PHE A 65 16.13 -12.38 7.42
C PHE A 65 14.64 -12.44 7.79
N PRO A 66 14.15 -13.53 8.40
CA PRO A 66 12.75 -13.67 8.79
C PRO A 66 12.42 -12.74 9.96
N ILE A 67 11.17 -12.28 10.03
CA ILE A 67 10.63 -11.50 11.16
C ILE A 67 9.19 -11.93 11.43
N ASP A 68 8.86 -12.26 12.68
CA ASP A 68 7.51 -12.71 13.00
C ASP A 68 6.50 -11.56 12.99
N ASN A 69 5.24 -11.88 12.69
CA ASN A 69 4.14 -10.89 12.74
C ASN A 69 3.96 -10.26 14.13
N LYS A 70 4.36 -10.97 15.21
CA LYS A 70 4.41 -10.42 16.58
C LYS A 70 5.52 -9.38 16.76
N ASP A 71 6.69 -9.61 16.15
CA ASP A 71 7.80 -8.66 16.19
C ASP A 71 7.50 -7.42 15.35
N ILE A 72 6.77 -7.56 14.23
CA ILE A 72 6.23 -6.42 13.47
C ILE A 72 5.28 -5.58 14.35
N GLU A 73 4.35 -6.23 15.05
CA GLU A 73 3.41 -5.55 15.97
C GLU A 73 4.09 -4.87 17.17
N LEU A 74 5.21 -5.42 17.66
CA LEU A 74 6.05 -4.79 18.68
C LEU A 74 6.86 -3.61 18.10
N SER A 75 7.40 -3.79 16.90
CA SER A 75 8.23 -2.80 16.20
C SER A 75 7.43 -1.57 15.78
N ALA A 76 6.12 -1.69 15.54
CA ALA A 76 5.23 -0.53 15.33
C ALA A 76 5.14 0.42 16.53
N LYS A 77 5.49 -0.05 17.74
CA LYS A 77 5.50 0.79 18.96
C LYS A 77 6.87 1.39 19.24
N ASN A 78 7.93 0.59 19.07
CA ASN A 78 9.26 0.91 19.58
C ASN A 78 10.33 1.12 18.47
N GLY A 79 10.00 0.80 17.22
CA GLY A 79 10.99 0.55 16.17
C GLY A 79 11.59 -0.85 16.29
N LEU A 80 12.31 -1.26 15.24
CA LEU A 80 13.14 -2.47 15.26
C LEU A 80 14.60 -2.04 15.27
N THR A 81 15.35 -2.42 16.30
CA THR A 81 16.82 -2.42 16.26
C THR A 81 17.28 -3.85 16.04
N TYR A 82 18.09 -4.06 15.02
CA TYR A 82 18.71 -5.34 14.70
C TYR A 82 20.19 -5.14 14.47
N ASP A 83 20.95 -6.18 14.82
CA ASP A 83 22.38 -6.23 14.64
C ASP A 83 22.73 -7.28 13.58
N VAL A 84 23.59 -6.94 12.63
CA VAL A 84 24.16 -7.87 11.65
C VAL A 84 25.56 -8.26 12.13
N HIS A 85 25.82 -9.55 12.25
CA HIS A 85 27.11 -10.07 12.71
C HIS A 85 27.91 -10.67 11.55
N ALA A 86 29.22 -10.44 11.61
CA ALA A 86 30.17 -11.03 10.69
C ALA A 86 30.71 -12.36 11.24
N THR A 87 31.05 -13.28 10.34
CA THR A 87 31.34 -14.67 10.71
C THR A 87 32.36 -14.78 11.84
N ASN A 88 32.03 -15.59 12.85
CA ASN A 88 32.76 -15.74 14.12
C ASN A 88 32.78 -14.47 15.00
N ASP A 89 31.70 -13.69 15.02
CA ASP A 89 31.51 -12.47 15.85
C ASP A 89 32.60 -11.40 15.66
N THR A 90 33.25 -11.39 14.51
CA THR A 90 34.44 -10.57 14.22
C THR A 90 34.12 -9.09 13.98
N SER A 91 32.88 -8.77 13.64
CA SER A 91 32.34 -7.43 13.44
C SER A 91 30.84 -7.43 13.68
N LYS A 92 30.30 -6.29 14.12
CA LYS A 92 28.89 -6.11 14.43
C LYS A 92 28.43 -4.74 13.93
N LEU A 93 27.36 -4.71 13.13
CA LEU A 93 26.73 -3.48 12.64
C LEU A 93 25.30 -3.38 13.17
N SER A 94 24.96 -2.29 13.83
CA SER A 94 23.63 -2.06 14.43
C SER A 94 22.81 -1.10 13.57
N PHE A 95 21.56 -1.47 13.28
CA PHE A 95 20.64 -0.70 12.45
C PHE A 95 19.28 -0.56 13.14
N THR A 96 18.64 0.60 12.95
CA THR A 96 17.30 0.87 13.49
C THR A 96 16.33 1.26 12.38
N ILE A 97 15.23 0.53 12.27
CA ILE A 97 14.07 0.89 11.44
C ILE A 97 13.05 1.61 12.35
N PRO A 98 12.66 2.87 12.05
CA PRO A 98 11.74 3.63 12.88
C PRO A 98 10.35 2.99 13.01
N ALA A 99 9.71 3.18 14.17
CA ALA A 99 8.39 2.65 14.49
C ALA A 99 7.32 2.95 13.42
N GLY A 100 7.32 4.19 12.90
CA GLY A 100 6.36 4.64 11.89
C GLY A 100 6.36 3.82 10.59
N TYR A 101 7.47 3.15 10.24
CA TYR A 101 7.53 2.28 9.07
C TYR A 101 6.72 0.99 9.28
N PHE A 102 6.79 0.41 10.47
CA PHE A 102 5.98 -0.76 10.84
C PHE A 102 4.52 -0.37 11.09
N GLN A 103 4.27 0.83 11.65
CA GLN A 103 2.92 1.36 11.81
C GLN A 103 2.22 1.48 10.44
N ALA A 104 2.87 2.07 9.43
CA ALA A 104 2.30 2.15 8.07
C ALA A 104 1.93 0.77 7.50
N VAL A 105 2.75 -0.27 7.75
CA VAL A 105 2.45 -1.65 7.31
C VAL A 105 1.27 -2.27 8.08
N LEU A 106 1.05 -1.92 9.35
CA LEU A 106 -0.15 -2.32 10.10
C LEU A 106 -1.39 -1.54 9.69
N ASP A 107 -1.24 -0.26 9.33
CA ASP A 107 -2.32 0.57 8.82
C ASP A 107 -2.74 0.04 7.43
N GLU A 108 -1.80 -0.27 6.54
CA GLU A 108 -2.05 -0.96 5.27
C GLU A 108 -2.73 -2.33 5.46
N LYS A 109 -2.28 -3.14 6.43
CA LYS A 109 -2.96 -4.40 6.80
C LYS A 109 -4.41 -4.14 7.23
N THR A 110 -4.65 -3.11 8.03
CA THR A 110 -5.99 -2.77 8.52
C THR A 110 -6.88 -2.32 7.37
N LEU A 111 -6.38 -1.44 6.51
CA LEU A 111 -7.05 -1.01 5.27
C LEU A 111 -7.31 -2.20 4.34
N GLN A 112 -6.38 -3.13 4.17
CA GLN A 112 -6.58 -4.35 3.37
C GLN A 112 -7.62 -5.29 4.00
N LEU A 113 -7.67 -5.38 5.33
CA LEU A 113 -8.69 -6.16 6.03
C LEU A 113 -10.08 -5.55 5.87
N GLU A 114 -10.21 -4.23 6.00
CA GLU A 114 -11.45 -3.48 5.71
C GLU A 114 -11.84 -3.50 4.23
N HIS A 115 -10.88 -3.70 3.32
CA HIS A 115 -11.11 -3.90 1.90
C HIS A 115 -11.19 -5.38 1.48
N THR A 116 -11.08 -6.34 2.40
CA THR A 116 -11.29 -7.75 2.07
C THR A 116 -12.74 -7.90 1.64
N PRO A 117 -13.02 -8.46 0.45
CA PRO A 117 -14.36 -8.92 0.14
C PRO A 117 -14.70 -10.06 1.10
N SER A 118 -15.44 -9.75 2.17
CA SER A 118 -16.43 -10.70 2.66
C SER A 118 -17.26 -11.08 1.42
N ALA A 119 -17.54 -12.37 1.21
CA ALA A 119 -18.50 -12.75 0.19
C ALA A 119 -19.89 -12.22 0.66
N VAL A 120 -20.48 -11.18 0.08
CA VAL A 120 -20.23 -10.53 -1.21
C VAL A 120 -19.65 -9.11 -1.07
N LEU A 121 -18.69 -8.77 -1.95
CA LEU A 121 -17.97 -7.49 -2.15
C LEU A 121 -18.41 -6.26 -1.32
N GLN A 122 -17.46 -5.79 -0.49
CA GLN A 122 -17.43 -4.53 0.28
C GLN A 122 -18.43 -4.43 1.45
N PRO A 123 -17.89 -4.13 2.64
CA PRO A 123 -18.15 -2.78 3.18
C PRO A 123 -16.90 -2.15 3.82
N VAL A 124 -16.45 -1.03 3.25
CA VAL A 124 -15.42 -0.17 3.88
C VAL A 124 -16.01 0.45 5.15
N ALA A 125 -15.18 0.53 6.20
CA ALA A 125 -15.54 1.08 7.50
C ALA A 125 -16.03 2.54 7.44
N GLU A 126 -16.58 3.03 8.54
CA GLU A 126 -16.69 4.46 8.77
C GLU A 126 -16.47 4.78 10.24
N VAL A 127 -15.42 5.56 10.53
CA VAL A 127 -15.41 6.43 11.69
C VAL A 127 -15.75 7.83 11.17
N LYS A 128 -17.05 8.13 11.17
CA LYS A 128 -17.70 9.43 11.44
C LYS A 128 -16.91 10.72 11.10
N VAL A 129 -17.45 11.71 10.36
CA VAL A 129 -18.83 12.06 9.99
C VAL A 129 -18.81 12.99 8.75
N GLU A 130 -19.87 13.23 7.96
CA GLU A 130 -21.18 12.58 7.70
C GLU A 130 -21.88 13.46 6.62
N PRO A 131 -22.67 12.93 5.65
CA PRO A 131 -23.01 11.54 5.39
C PRO A 131 -22.12 10.88 4.32
N LYS A 132 -21.95 9.56 4.43
CA LYS A 132 -21.17 8.73 3.50
C LYS A 132 -21.69 8.81 2.06
N ASP A 133 -21.09 9.67 1.24
CA ASP A 133 -21.15 9.52 -0.22
C ASP A 133 -20.68 8.12 -0.57
N SER A 134 -21.48 7.34 -1.31
CA SER A 134 -21.02 6.01 -1.74
C SER A 134 -19.89 6.14 -2.76
N LYS A 135 -19.13 5.06 -2.98
CA LYS A 135 -17.98 5.08 -3.90
C LYS A 135 -18.33 5.63 -5.31
N PRO A 136 -19.46 5.29 -5.95
CA PRO A 136 -19.90 5.97 -7.17
C PRO A 136 -20.04 7.50 -7.02
N VAL A 137 -20.62 7.98 -5.91
CA VAL A 137 -20.79 9.42 -5.64
C VAL A 137 -19.45 10.11 -5.44
N GLU A 138 -18.58 9.56 -4.58
CA GLU A 138 -17.22 10.04 -4.32
C GLU A 138 -16.40 10.14 -5.62
N MET A 139 -16.35 9.05 -6.38
CA MET A 139 -15.59 9.00 -7.63
C MET A 139 -16.18 9.91 -8.71
N SER A 140 -17.51 10.07 -8.78
CA SER A 140 -18.13 11.05 -9.68
C SER A 140 -17.75 12.48 -9.31
N LYS A 141 -17.63 12.84 -8.02
CA LYS A 141 -17.14 14.17 -7.61
C LYS A 141 -15.68 14.37 -8.01
N TYR A 142 -14.81 13.41 -7.71
CA TYR A 142 -13.39 13.44 -8.07
C TYR A 142 -13.18 13.66 -9.58
N TRP A 143 -13.81 12.84 -10.43
CA TRP A 143 -13.63 12.96 -11.89
C TRP A 143 -14.32 14.19 -12.48
N PHE A 144 -15.24 14.84 -11.74
CA PHE A 144 -15.82 16.12 -12.13
C PHE A 144 -14.85 17.27 -11.89
N ASP A 145 -14.18 17.28 -10.74
CA ASP A 145 -13.18 18.30 -10.41
C ASP A 145 -11.92 18.20 -11.31
N GLU A 146 -11.58 17.01 -11.79
CA GLU A 146 -10.54 16.78 -12.81
C GLU A 146 -10.98 17.10 -14.26
N ALA A 147 -12.28 17.33 -14.50
CA ALA A 147 -12.81 17.67 -15.83
C ALA A 147 -12.70 19.18 -16.11
N THR A 148 -12.51 19.54 -17.38
CA THR A 148 -12.58 20.94 -17.84
C THR A 148 -14.01 21.48 -17.76
N VAL A 149 -14.20 22.79 -17.74
CA VAL A 149 -15.54 23.42 -17.61
C VAL A 149 -16.51 22.94 -18.70
N ALA A 150 -16.06 22.80 -19.94
CA ALA A 150 -16.90 22.31 -21.04
C ALA A 150 -17.29 20.82 -20.88
N GLU A 151 -16.42 20.01 -20.28
CA GLU A 151 -16.67 18.59 -19.97
C GLU A 151 -17.59 18.45 -18.76
N GLN A 152 -17.47 19.33 -17.76
CA GLN A 152 -18.37 19.45 -16.61
C GLN A 152 -19.79 19.79 -17.08
N GLU A 153 -19.94 20.79 -17.96
CA GLU A 153 -21.24 21.13 -18.58
C GLU A 153 -21.80 19.94 -19.37
N GLN A 154 -21.01 19.34 -20.27
CA GLN A 154 -21.39 18.17 -21.07
C GLN A 154 -21.88 16.99 -20.21
N PHE A 155 -21.16 16.66 -19.14
CA PHE A 155 -21.56 15.60 -18.21
C PHE A 155 -22.82 15.98 -17.43
N THR A 156 -22.94 17.22 -16.97
CA THR A 156 -24.07 17.70 -16.17
C THR A 156 -25.38 17.59 -16.97
N GLU A 157 -25.41 18.09 -18.21
CA GLU A 157 -26.58 17.97 -19.10
C GLU A 157 -26.99 16.51 -19.30
N TRP A 158 -26.01 15.64 -19.59
CA TRP A 158 -26.24 14.22 -19.81
C TRP A 158 -26.73 13.48 -18.55
N ALA A 159 -26.19 13.82 -17.38
CA ALA A 159 -26.58 13.24 -16.10
C ALA A 159 -28.04 13.58 -15.76
N PHE A 160 -28.47 14.84 -15.94
CA PHE A 160 -29.87 15.25 -15.74
C PHE A 160 -30.85 14.62 -16.74
N ALA A 161 -30.42 14.44 -18.01
CA ALA A 161 -31.19 13.71 -19.00
C ALA A 161 -31.41 12.24 -18.58
N ASN A 162 -30.38 11.59 -18.04
CA ASN A 162 -30.40 10.18 -17.66
C ASN A 162 -30.74 9.92 -16.16
N ARG A 163 -31.26 10.92 -15.43
CA ARG A 163 -31.49 10.89 -13.96
C ARG A 163 -32.32 9.74 -13.40
N LYS A 164 -33.21 9.13 -14.19
CA LYS A 164 -34.04 7.97 -13.77
C LYS A 164 -33.50 6.63 -14.26
N SER A 165 -32.89 6.63 -15.43
CA SER A 165 -32.47 5.44 -16.15
C SER A 165 -31.55 5.87 -17.29
N ILE A 166 -30.46 5.16 -17.49
CA ILE A 166 -29.50 5.49 -18.54
C ILE A 166 -30.00 4.91 -19.86
N SER A 167 -30.30 5.82 -20.78
CA SER A 167 -30.94 5.58 -22.07
C SER A 167 -30.02 5.90 -23.25
N THR A 168 -29.03 6.77 -23.00
CA THR A 168 -28.04 7.23 -23.96
C THR A 168 -26.68 7.18 -23.28
N GLN A 169 -25.69 6.58 -23.92
CA GLN A 169 -24.31 6.54 -23.40
C GLN A 169 -23.59 7.83 -23.80
N LEU A 170 -22.90 8.48 -22.85
CA LEU A 170 -22.09 9.66 -23.15
C LEU A 170 -20.81 9.21 -23.87
N LYS A 171 -20.63 9.66 -25.11
CA LYS A 171 -19.39 9.43 -25.86
C LYS A 171 -18.55 10.69 -25.83
N SER A 172 -17.31 10.54 -25.37
CA SER A 172 -16.27 11.57 -25.38
C SER A 172 -14.92 10.88 -25.50
N ASP A 173 -13.95 11.53 -26.13
CA ASP A 173 -12.57 11.06 -26.23
C ASP A 173 -11.76 11.41 -24.96
N SER A 174 -12.39 12.08 -23.99
CA SER A 174 -11.76 12.48 -22.73
C SER A 174 -11.98 11.48 -21.60
N LYS A 175 -10.87 11.12 -20.95
CA LYS A 175 -10.84 10.18 -19.82
C LYS A 175 -11.64 10.67 -18.60
N SER A 176 -11.74 11.99 -18.38
CA SER A 176 -12.54 12.56 -17.30
C SER A 176 -14.03 12.25 -17.52
N VAL A 177 -14.54 12.53 -18.73
CA VAL A 177 -15.93 12.26 -19.14
C VAL A 177 -16.23 10.76 -19.23
N GLU A 178 -15.29 9.95 -19.70
CA GLU A 178 -15.39 8.48 -19.68
C GLU A 178 -15.57 7.98 -18.23
N MET A 179 -14.72 8.40 -17.31
CA MET A 179 -14.82 7.95 -15.91
C MET A 179 -16.05 8.52 -15.20
N LEU A 180 -16.44 9.77 -15.48
CA LEU A 180 -17.66 10.39 -14.98
C LEU A 180 -18.91 9.59 -15.36
N SER A 181 -19.07 9.29 -16.66
CA SER A 181 -20.17 8.48 -17.16
C SER A 181 -20.15 7.05 -16.61
N TYR A 182 -18.97 6.43 -16.51
CA TYR A 182 -18.79 5.11 -15.88
C TYR A 182 -19.26 5.08 -14.41
N TRP A 183 -18.84 6.04 -13.58
CA TRP A 183 -19.23 6.05 -12.16
C TRP A 183 -20.71 6.38 -11.98
N TYR A 184 -21.26 7.28 -12.80
CA TYR A 184 -22.70 7.55 -12.83
C TYR A 184 -23.52 6.34 -13.34
N GLU A 185 -22.98 5.54 -14.26
CA GLU A 185 -23.56 4.25 -14.66
C GLU A 185 -23.56 3.23 -13.52
N LYS A 186 -22.49 3.18 -12.72
CA LYS A 186 -22.39 2.30 -11.53
C LYS A 186 -23.16 2.78 -10.30
N ALA A 187 -23.53 4.05 -10.23
CA ALA A 187 -24.33 4.64 -9.16
C ALA A 187 -25.75 4.03 -9.07
N SER A 188 -26.23 3.78 -7.86
CA SER A 188 -27.64 3.42 -7.59
C SER A 188 -28.59 4.60 -7.88
N THR A 189 -29.90 4.39 -7.75
CA THR A 189 -30.89 5.47 -7.98
C THR A 189 -30.73 6.58 -6.95
N GLU A 190 -30.45 6.19 -5.71
CA GLU A 190 -30.18 7.02 -4.55
C GLU A 190 -28.87 7.80 -4.75
N ASP A 191 -27.80 7.11 -5.17
CA ASP A 191 -26.49 7.73 -5.47
C ASP A 191 -26.59 8.75 -6.62
N ARG A 192 -27.33 8.44 -7.69
CA ARG A 192 -27.55 9.39 -8.80
C ARG A 192 -28.30 10.62 -8.31
N ALA A 193 -29.31 10.46 -7.45
CA ALA A 193 -29.99 11.60 -6.85
C ALA A 193 -29.02 12.45 -5.98
N GLN A 194 -28.09 11.82 -5.28
CA GLN A 194 -27.04 12.49 -4.49
C GLN A 194 -26.02 13.23 -5.37
N ILE A 195 -25.54 12.61 -6.46
CA ILE A 195 -24.66 13.25 -7.46
C ILE A 195 -25.36 14.46 -8.09
N LEU A 196 -26.60 14.30 -8.56
CA LEU A 196 -27.37 15.40 -9.15
C LEU A 196 -27.65 16.52 -8.14
N THR A 197 -27.93 16.18 -6.88
CA THR A 197 -28.10 17.17 -5.81
C THR A 197 -26.80 17.93 -5.54
N TRP A 198 -25.64 17.25 -5.60
CA TRP A 198 -24.33 17.92 -5.49
C TRP A 198 -24.06 18.84 -6.68
N LEU A 199 -24.35 18.40 -7.92
CA LEU A 199 -24.22 19.23 -9.13
C LEU A 199 -25.11 20.50 -9.11
N LEU A 200 -26.25 20.49 -8.42
CA LEU A 200 -27.10 21.68 -8.23
C LEU A 200 -26.58 22.66 -7.16
N ASN A 201 -25.66 22.22 -6.29
CA ASN A 201 -25.14 22.99 -5.15
C ASN A 201 -23.67 23.40 -5.36
N LYS A 202 -23.14 23.21 -6.56
CA LYS A 202 -21.79 23.56 -7.01
C LYS A 202 -21.77 24.96 -7.65
#